data_AF-A0A494G9Z3-F1
#
_entry.id   AF-A0A494G9Z3-F1
#
_cell.length_a   1.000
_cell.length_b   1.000
_cell.length_c   1.000
_cell.angle_alpha   90.00
_cell.angle_beta   90.00
_cell.angle_gamma   90.00
#
_symmetry.space_group_name_H-M   'P 1'
#
loop_
_entity.id
_entity.type
_entity.pdbx_description
1 polymer ?
#
loop_
_entity_poly.entity_id
_entity_poly.type
_entity_poly.pdbx_seq_one_letter_code
_entity_poly.pdbx_strand_id
1 'polypeptide(L)'
;MQNPIFKSLPQSVSHSLFSPSLTIIVPKRRTARAIMPCTSLVESSDGNGAVRSFKLKESTFLAAQMPKKEIAADRFIEAHPEYDGRGVIIAIFDSGVDPAAAGLRVTSDGKPKVIDVIDCTGSGDVDTSTVVKADDNCCITGASGASLVINSSWKNPSGEWHVGCKLVYELFTDTLTSRVKKERKRRWDEKNQEAIAEAVKQLDQFDKVLHHLCDYFLQ
;
A
#
# COMPACT_ATOMS: atom_id res chain seq x y z
N MET A 1 18.80 31.62 51.02
CA MET A 1 17.42 32.10 50.84
C MET A 1 17.15 32.21 49.35
N GLN A 2 16.09 31.53 48.89
CA GLN A 2 15.29 31.74 47.66
C GLN A 2 15.92 31.56 46.26
N ASN A 3 15.49 30.47 45.59
CA ASN A 3 15.33 30.34 44.13
C ASN A 3 14.18 31.24 43.62
N PRO A 4 14.13 31.52 42.30
CA PRO A 4 13.09 30.88 41.46
C PRO A 4 13.63 30.46 40.07
N ILE A 5 13.40 29.23 39.60
CA ILE A 5 12.20 28.74 38.87
C ILE A 5 11.84 29.61 37.65
N PHE A 6 12.28 29.18 36.46
CA PHE A 6 11.59 29.48 35.20
C PHE A 6 11.13 28.16 34.58
N LYS A 7 9.81 27.99 34.55
CA LYS A 7 9.09 26.89 33.92
C LYS A 7 9.13 27.06 32.40
N SER A 8 9.47 25.99 31.70
CA SER A 8 9.29 25.86 30.26
C SER A 8 7.80 25.92 29.91
N LEU A 9 7.44 26.75 28.92
CA LEU A 9 6.12 26.70 28.27
C LEU A 9 5.94 25.34 27.56
N PRO A 10 4.73 24.74 27.59
CA PRO A 10 4.43 23.60 26.73
C PRO A 10 4.28 24.08 25.28
N GLN A 11 5.13 23.56 24.39
CA GLN A 11 4.92 23.65 22.95
C GLN A 11 3.61 22.92 22.61
N SER A 12 2.67 23.64 22.00
CA SER A 12 1.48 23.06 21.39
C SER A 12 1.90 22.19 20.20
N VAL A 13 2.08 20.90 20.41
CA VAL A 13 2.29 19.95 19.31
C VAL A 13 0.92 19.63 18.73
N SER A 14 0.54 20.35 17.68
CA SER A 14 -0.56 19.97 16.81
C SER A 14 -0.20 18.67 16.09
N HIS A 15 -0.48 17.53 16.70
CA HIS A 15 -0.43 16.24 16.03
C HIS A 15 -1.63 16.14 15.08
N SER A 16 -1.42 16.53 13.82
CA SER A 16 -2.37 16.31 12.75
C SER A 16 -2.62 14.81 12.59
N LEU A 17 -3.82 14.36 12.96
CA LEU A 17 -4.39 13.03 12.70
C LEU A 17 -4.66 12.79 11.19
N PHE A 18 -3.93 13.46 10.30
CA PHE A 18 -4.09 13.27 8.88
C PHE A 18 -3.57 11.88 8.50
N SER A 19 -4.51 11.02 8.08
CA SER A 19 -4.17 9.85 7.28
C SER A 19 -3.21 10.29 6.17
N PRO A 20 -2.09 9.60 5.92
CA PRO A 20 -1.19 9.98 4.85
C PRO A 20 -1.98 9.84 3.55
N SER A 21 -2.29 10.99 2.97
CA SER A 21 -2.79 11.09 1.63
C SER A 21 -1.63 10.84 0.70
N LEU A 22 -1.77 9.88 -0.23
CA LEU A 22 -0.79 9.69 -1.27
C LEU A 22 -1.08 10.74 -2.34
N THR A 23 -0.15 11.68 -2.50
CA THR A 23 -0.26 12.68 -3.57
C THR A 23 0.37 12.13 -4.83
N ILE A 24 -0.39 12.12 -5.91
CA ILE A 24 0.04 11.59 -7.20
C ILE A 24 0.22 12.78 -8.13
N ILE A 25 1.47 12.97 -8.57
CA ILE A 25 1.82 13.94 -9.60
C ILE A 25 1.95 13.16 -10.90
N VAL A 26 1.15 13.53 -11.91
CA VAL A 26 1.27 12.93 -13.24
C VAL A 26 1.78 13.99 -14.20
N PRO A 27 3.06 13.95 -14.64
CA PRO A 27 3.43 14.58 -15.89
C PRO A 27 2.66 13.87 -17.00
N LYS A 28 2.10 14.63 -17.95
CA LYS A 28 1.31 14.10 -19.07
C LYS A 28 2.04 12.91 -19.76
N ARG A 29 1.65 11.69 -19.38
CA ARG A 29 2.06 10.33 -19.78
C ARG A 29 3.52 10.10 -20.23
N ARG A 30 4.25 9.29 -19.46
CA ARG A 30 4.75 7.95 -19.86
C ARG A 30 5.25 7.19 -18.62
N THR A 31 4.76 5.97 -18.47
CA THR A 31 5.02 4.98 -17.41
C THR A 31 6.51 4.63 -17.23
N ALA A 32 6.99 4.54 -15.99
CA ALA A 32 8.26 3.89 -15.66
C ALA A 32 8.10 2.97 -14.43
N ARG A 33 8.52 1.71 -14.61
CA ARG A 33 8.49 0.60 -13.64
C ARG A 33 9.70 0.66 -12.71
N ALA A 34 9.50 0.36 -11.42
CA ALA A 34 10.59 0.00 -10.51
C ALA A 34 10.57 -1.52 -10.28
N ILE A 35 11.74 -2.16 -10.39
CA ILE A 35 11.95 -3.60 -10.17
C ILE A 35 12.65 -3.76 -8.83
N MET A 36 12.15 -4.66 -7.97
CA MET A 36 12.85 -5.16 -6.78
C MET A 36 12.96 -6.68 -6.90
N PRO A 37 14.14 -7.30 -6.71
CA PRO A 37 14.24 -8.75 -6.61
C PRO A 37 13.95 -9.17 -5.17
N CYS A 38 13.01 -10.09 -4.98
CA CYS A 38 12.75 -10.74 -3.70
C CYS A 38 13.28 -12.18 -3.77
N THR A 39 14.33 -12.47 -2.99
CA THR A 39 14.90 -13.81 -2.86
C THR A 39 14.16 -14.54 -1.75
N SER A 40 13.49 -15.65 -2.06
CA SER A 40 12.85 -16.50 -1.03
C SER A 40 13.78 -17.65 -0.64
N LEU A 41 14.32 -17.61 0.58
CA LEU A 41 14.92 -18.77 1.25
C LEU A 41 13.83 -19.52 2.01
N VAL A 42 13.76 -20.85 1.81
CA VAL A 42 12.90 -21.76 2.58
C VAL A 42 13.81 -22.80 3.22
N GLU A 43 13.89 -22.80 4.54
CA GLU A 43 14.49 -23.89 5.33
C GLU A 43 13.43 -24.94 5.66
N SER A 44 13.82 -26.20 5.61
CA SER A 44 12.97 -27.37 5.90
C SER A 44 13.31 -27.94 7.28
N SER A 45 12.28 -28.19 8.10
CA SER A 45 12.38 -28.95 9.36
C SER A 45 11.97 -30.41 9.11
N ASP A 46 12.81 -31.34 9.58
CA ASP A 46 12.62 -32.79 9.44
C ASP A 46 11.60 -33.36 10.44
N GLY A 47 10.63 -34.13 9.92
CA GLY A 47 9.65 -34.90 10.70
C GLY A 47 9.27 -36.18 9.95
N ASN A 48 9.49 -37.32 10.61
CA ASN A 48 9.53 -38.67 10.06
C ASN A 48 8.15 -39.25 9.73
N GLY A 49 7.92 -39.62 8.47
CA GLY A 49 6.73 -40.35 8.00
C GLY A 49 6.87 -40.70 6.52
N ALA A 50 7.09 -41.97 6.21
CA ALA A 50 7.42 -42.46 4.86
C ALA A 50 6.22 -42.44 3.89
N VAL A 51 5.73 -41.25 3.56
CA VAL A 51 5.15 -41.00 2.23
C VAL A 51 6.34 -40.88 1.30
N ARG A 52 6.44 -41.75 0.30
CA ARG A 52 7.46 -41.63 -0.75
C ARG A 52 7.34 -40.22 -1.31
N SER A 53 8.29 -39.33 -0.97
CA SER A 53 8.35 -38.00 -1.53
C SER A 53 8.76 -38.16 -2.99
N PHE A 54 7.77 -38.37 -3.85
CA PHE A 54 7.97 -38.28 -5.27
C PHE A 54 8.47 -36.86 -5.52
N LYS A 55 9.78 -36.73 -5.71
CA LYS A 55 10.42 -35.46 -6.02
C LYS A 55 10.00 -35.11 -7.44
N LEU A 56 8.80 -34.52 -7.55
CA LEU A 56 8.30 -34.00 -8.80
C LEU A 56 9.34 -32.99 -9.28
N LYS A 57 9.86 -33.20 -10.48
CA LYS A 57 10.66 -32.17 -11.14
C LYS A 57 9.74 -30.95 -11.31
N GLU A 58 10.31 -29.76 -11.22
CA GLU A 58 9.57 -28.50 -11.37
C GLU A 58 8.71 -28.49 -12.64
N SER A 59 9.22 -29.09 -13.73
CA SER A 59 8.48 -29.29 -14.98
C SER A 59 7.24 -30.20 -14.85
N THR A 60 7.31 -31.27 -14.06
CA THR A 60 6.19 -32.18 -13.83
C THR A 60 5.12 -31.54 -12.94
N PHE A 61 5.53 -30.76 -11.94
CA PHE A 61 4.61 -30.04 -11.06
C PHE A 61 3.81 -28.99 -11.84
N LEU A 62 4.48 -28.19 -12.68
CA LEU A 62 3.82 -27.21 -13.53
C LEU A 62 2.93 -27.85 -14.60
N ALA A 63 3.33 -29.00 -15.14
CA ALA A 63 2.50 -29.76 -16.08
C ALA A 63 1.23 -30.32 -15.43
N ALA A 64 1.26 -30.64 -14.14
CA ALA A 64 0.07 -31.13 -13.42
C ALA A 64 -1.00 -30.05 -13.19
N GLN A 65 -0.65 -28.76 -13.27
CA GLN A 65 -1.62 -27.69 -13.08
C GLN A 65 -2.60 -27.55 -14.25
N MET A 66 -2.20 -27.93 -15.47
CA MET A 66 -3.02 -27.81 -16.68
C MET A 66 -3.05 -29.15 -17.42
N PRO A 67 -4.21 -29.79 -17.60
CA PRO A 67 -4.33 -31.16 -18.12
C PRO A 67 -4.13 -31.23 -19.64
N LYS A 68 -2.94 -30.83 -20.12
CA LYS A 68 -2.61 -30.69 -21.56
C LYS A 68 -2.61 -32.02 -22.29
N LYS A 69 -2.22 -33.12 -21.61
CA LYS A 69 -2.16 -34.47 -22.18
C LYS A 69 -3.56 -35.07 -22.29
N GLU A 70 -4.37 -34.88 -21.26
CA GLU A 70 -5.72 -35.42 -21.15
C GLU A 70 -6.66 -34.78 -22.18
N ILE A 71 -6.50 -33.47 -22.43
CA ILE A 71 -7.23 -32.77 -23.49
C ILE A 71 -6.55 -32.90 -24.88
N ALA A 72 -5.46 -33.65 -24.98
CA ALA A 72 -4.66 -33.85 -26.20
C ALA A 72 -4.16 -32.56 -26.89
N ALA A 73 -3.98 -31.47 -26.13
CA ALA A 73 -3.47 -30.21 -26.65
C ALA A 73 -2.00 -30.31 -27.10
N ASP A 74 -1.22 -31.17 -26.44
CA ASP A 74 0.15 -31.50 -26.85
C ASP A 74 0.18 -32.13 -28.26
N ARG A 75 -0.62 -33.16 -28.48
CA ARG A 75 -0.73 -33.87 -29.78
C ARG A 75 -1.21 -32.94 -30.90
N PHE A 76 -2.12 -32.02 -30.58
CA PHE A 76 -2.63 -31.04 -31.55
C PHE A 76 -1.52 -30.08 -32.01
N ILE A 77 -0.73 -29.55 -31.08
CA ILE A 77 0.38 -28.65 -31.39
C ILE A 77 1.52 -29.38 -32.11
N GLU A 78 1.80 -30.64 -31.75
CA GLU A 78 2.78 -31.47 -32.48
C GLU A 78 2.38 -31.68 -33.96
N ALA A 79 1.08 -31.92 -34.22
CA ALA A 79 0.56 -32.08 -35.57
C ALA A 79 0.46 -30.76 -36.35
N HIS A 80 0.28 -29.64 -35.64
CA HIS A 80 0.14 -28.30 -36.22
C HIS A 80 1.03 -27.29 -35.50
N PRO A 81 2.36 -27.28 -35.74
CA PRO A 81 3.31 -26.46 -34.98
C PRO A 81 3.06 -24.94 -35.05
N GLU A 82 2.39 -24.49 -36.11
CA GLU A 82 2.06 -23.08 -36.33
C GLU A 82 0.75 -22.64 -35.64
N TYR A 83 -0.01 -23.57 -35.05
CA TYR A 83 -1.33 -23.31 -34.46
C TYR A 83 -1.24 -23.06 -32.95
N ASP A 84 -0.25 -22.28 -32.54
CA ASP A 84 0.08 -21.97 -31.15
C ASP A 84 -0.58 -20.69 -30.62
N GLY A 85 -1.46 -20.08 -31.41
CA GLY A 85 -2.16 -18.83 -31.09
C GLY A 85 -1.42 -17.56 -31.51
N ARG A 86 -0.28 -17.66 -32.23
CA ARG A 86 0.38 -16.48 -32.81
C ARG A 86 -0.58 -15.67 -33.69
N GLY A 87 -0.53 -14.34 -33.56
CA GLY A 87 -1.41 -13.43 -34.28
C GLY A 87 -2.83 -13.29 -33.71
N VAL A 88 -3.17 -14.01 -32.63
CA VAL A 88 -4.47 -13.89 -31.95
C VAL A 88 -4.31 -13.04 -30.68
N ILE A 89 -5.27 -12.13 -30.46
CA ILE A 89 -5.36 -11.32 -29.24
C ILE A 89 -6.54 -11.83 -28.42
N ILE A 90 -6.32 -12.09 -27.13
CA ILE A 90 -7.33 -12.55 -26.19
C ILE A 90 -7.51 -11.48 -25.12
N ALA A 91 -8.76 -11.07 -24.88
CA ALA A 91 -9.12 -10.26 -23.72
C ALA A 91 -9.57 -11.17 -22.58
N ILE A 92 -9.01 -10.96 -21.39
CA ILE A 92 -9.33 -11.74 -20.19
C ILE A 92 -10.02 -10.82 -19.19
N PHE A 93 -11.24 -11.17 -18.80
CA PHE A 93 -12.02 -10.43 -17.79
C PHE A 93 -11.94 -11.21 -16.48
N ASP A 94 -11.04 -10.79 -15.60
CA ASP A 94 -10.75 -11.42 -14.32
C ASP A 94 -10.40 -10.30 -13.30
N SER A 95 -10.05 -10.70 -12.08
CA SER A 95 -9.58 -9.86 -10.98
C SER A 95 -8.21 -9.19 -11.21
N GLY A 96 -7.47 -9.63 -12.23
CA GLY A 96 -6.17 -9.06 -12.60
C GLY A 96 -5.13 -10.14 -12.94
N VAL A 97 -3.95 -9.69 -13.37
CA VAL A 97 -2.84 -10.58 -13.73
C VAL A 97 -1.51 -9.89 -13.42
N ASP A 98 -0.48 -10.67 -13.06
CA ASP A 98 0.89 -10.17 -12.95
C ASP A 98 1.61 -10.30 -14.30
N PRO A 99 1.90 -9.19 -15.02
CA PRO A 99 2.61 -9.24 -16.29
C PRO A 99 4.08 -9.64 -16.17
N ALA A 100 4.64 -9.62 -14.96
CA ALA A 100 6.02 -10.03 -14.69
C ALA A 100 6.16 -11.56 -14.56
N ALA A 101 5.06 -12.30 -14.43
CA ALA A 101 5.07 -13.75 -14.34
C ALA A 101 5.81 -14.38 -15.54
N ALA A 102 6.67 -15.36 -15.27
CA ALA A 102 7.59 -15.91 -16.28
C ALA A 102 6.88 -16.41 -17.56
N GLY A 103 5.70 -17.01 -17.44
CA GLY A 103 4.90 -17.51 -18.57
C GLY A 103 4.14 -16.45 -19.37
N LEU A 104 4.21 -15.18 -18.94
CA LEU A 104 3.53 -14.02 -19.55
C LEU A 104 4.51 -12.97 -20.11
N ARG A 105 5.81 -13.26 -20.11
CA ARG A 105 6.82 -12.30 -20.59
C ARG A 105 6.83 -12.20 -22.12
N VAL A 106 6.95 -13.33 -22.80
CA VAL A 106 7.12 -13.40 -24.25
C VAL A 106 6.22 -14.47 -24.88
N THR A 107 5.79 -14.20 -26.10
CA THR A 107 5.10 -15.14 -26.99
C THR A 107 6.11 -16.05 -27.70
N SER A 108 5.62 -17.05 -28.44
CA SER A 108 6.46 -17.94 -29.27
C SER A 108 7.22 -17.20 -30.38
N ASP A 109 6.69 -16.06 -30.86
CA ASP A 109 7.34 -15.18 -31.84
C ASP A 109 8.17 -14.03 -31.21
N GLY A 110 8.46 -14.12 -29.91
CA GLY A 110 9.39 -13.22 -29.21
C GLY A 110 8.82 -11.84 -28.86
N LYS A 111 7.51 -11.63 -29.02
CA LYS A 111 6.83 -10.37 -28.70
C LYS A 111 6.35 -10.36 -27.24
N PRO A 112 6.09 -9.18 -26.64
CA PRO A 112 5.45 -9.10 -25.34
C PRO A 112 4.08 -9.80 -25.36
N LYS A 113 3.82 -10.69 -24.40
CA LYS A 113 2.57 -11.47 -24.36
C LYS A 113 1.40 -10.70 -23.75
N VAL A 114 1.65 -9.80 -22.82
CA VAL A 114 0.65 -8.87 -22.28
C VAL A 114 0.77 -7.55 -23.03
N ILE A 115 -0.30 -7.17 -23.75
CA ILE A 115 -0.36 -5.92 -24.51
C ILE A 115 -0.79 -4.76 -23.61
N ASP A 116 -1.85 -4.97 -22.83
CA ASP A 116 -2.42 -3.97 -21.94
C ASP A 116 -3.06 -4.62 -20.70
N VAL A 117 -3.19 -3.85 -19.63
CA VAL A 117 -3.86 -4.23 -18.39
C VAL A 117 -4.75 -3.07 -17.98
N ILE A 118 -6.07 -3.29 -18.02
CA ILE A 118 -7.07 -2.27 -17.71
C ILE A 118 -7.82 -2.69 -16.46
N ASP A 119 -7.83 -1.80 -15.47
CA ASP A 119 -8.72 -1.90 -14.31
C ASP A 119 -10.07 -1.25 -14.65
N CYS A 120 -11.11 -2.06 -14.77
CA CYS A 120 -12.48 -1.60 -15.03
C CYS A 120 -13.29 -1.36 -13.75
N THR A 121 -12.70 -1.52 -12.56
CA THR A 121 -13.39 -1.32 -11.28
C THR A 121 -13.47 0.15 -10.86
N GLY A 122 -12.59 1.00 -11.40
CA GLY A 122 -12.43 2.39 -10.97
C GLY A 122 -11.74 2.55 -9.60
N SER A 123 -11.32 1.45 -8.96
CA SER A 123 -10.65 1.49 -7.66
C SER A 123 -9.31 2.24 -7.72
N GLY A 124 -8.68 2.30 -8.90
CA GLY A 124 -7.47 3.07 -9.17
C GLY A 124 -7.70 4.53 -9.55
N ASP A 125 -8.94 5.00 -9.72
CA ASP A 125 -9.20 6.33 -10.28
C ASP A 125 -8.80 7.45 -9.31
N VAL A 126 -8.21 8.51 -9.85
CA VAL A 126 -7.76 9.70 -9.12
C VAL A 126 -8.21 10.93 -9.88
N ASP A 127 -8.96 11.81 -9.20
CA ASP A 127 -9.29 13.11 -9.78
C ASP A 127 -8.03 13.97 -9.89
N THR A 128 -7.71 14.35 -11.13
CA THR A 128 -6.54 15.15 -11.52
C THR A 128 -6.96 16.40 -12.28
N SER A 129 -8.20 16.85 -12.08
CA SER A 129 -8.76 18.07 -12.65
C SER A 129 -8.04 19.34 -12.19
N THR A 130 -7.37 19.29 -11.04
CA THR A 130 -6.59 20.41 -10.50
C THR A 130 -5.27 20.55 -11.23
N VAL A 131 -5.06 21.73 -11.83
CA VAL A 131 -3.84 22.07 -12.59
C VAL A 131 -3.05 23.13 -11.83
N VAL A 132 -1.75 22.89 -11.66
CA VAL A 132 -0.81 23.80 -10.99
C VAL A 132 0.43 24.05 -11.86
N LYS A 133 1.15 25.12 -11.57
CA LYS A 133 2.43 25.45 -12.21
C LYS A 133 3.54 25.42 -11.18
N ALA A 134 4.74 25.04 -11.62
CA ALA A 134 5.92 25.06 -10.76
C ALA A 134 6.30 26.51 -10.42
N ASP A 135 6.73 26.73 -9.18
CA ASP A 135 7.38 27.98 -8.79
C ASP A 135 8.86 28.04 -9.23
N ASP A 136 9.53 29.15 -8.92
CA ASP A 136 10.93 29.37 -9.25
C ASP A 136 11.89 28.36 -8.60
N ASN A 137 11.44 27.68 -7.54
CA ASN A 137 12.19 26.66 -6.81
C ASN A 137 11.87 25.23 -7.28
N CYS A 138 11.19 25.08 -8.43
CA CYS A 138 10.73 23.80 -8.95
C CYS A 138 9.78 23.05 -7.98
N CYS A 139 9.03 23.77 -7.14
CA CYS A 139 8.03 23.20 -6.26
C CYS A 139 6.61 23.41 -6.80
N ILE A 140 5.71 22.47 -6.48
CA ILE A 140 4.27 22.59 -6.71
C ILE A 140 3.49 22.28 -5.45
N THR A 141 2.34 22.92 -5.28
CA THR A 141 1.38 22.54 -4.25
C THR A 141 0.58 21.33 -4.72
N GLY A 142 0.73 20.21 -4.03
CA GLY A 142 -0.05 19.00 -4.27
C GLY A 142 -1.51 19.17 -3.85
N ALA A 143 -2.39 18.29 -4.34
CA ALA A 143 -3.83 18.30 -4.00
C ALA A 143 -4.10 18.11 -2.49
N SER A 144 -3.16 17.53 -1.75
CA SER A 144 -3.18 17.43 -0.28
C SER A 144 -2.80 18.72 0.45
N GLY A 145 -2.34 19.76 -0.26
CA GLY A 145 -1.77 20.99 0.28
C GLY A 145 -0.26 20.91 0.56
N ALA A 146 0.36 19.74 0.46
CA ALA A 146 1.80 19.59 0.66
C ALA A 146 2.60 20.21 -0.49
N SER A 147 3.76 20.82 -0.19
CA SER A 147 4.71 21.26 -1.21
C SER A 147 5.53 20.07 -1.73
N LEU A 148 5.61 19.92 -3.05
CA LEU A 148 6.25 18.80 -3.73
C LEU A 148 7.32 19.31 -4.69
N VAL A 149 8.53 18.78 -4.56
CA VAL A 149 9.65 19.12 -5.44
C VAL A 149 9.55 18.30 -6.72
N ILE A 150 9.56 18.98 -7.85
CA ILE A 150 9.58 18.34 -9.17
C ILE A 150 10.98 17.88 -9.50
N ASN A 151 11.09 16.64 -9.99
CA ASN A 151 12.35 16.16 -10.52
C ASN A 151 12.71 16.89 -11.82
N SER A 152 13.88 17.54 -11.85
CA SER A 152 14.36 18.33 -12.98
C SER A 152 14.59 17.52 -14.26
N SER A 153 14.70 16.18 -14.18
CA SER A 153 14.80 15.31 -15.36
C SER A 153 13.49 15.10 -16.12
N TRP A 154 12.35 15.48 -15.51
CA TRP A 154 11.03 15.28 -16.11
C TRP A 154 10.77 16.32 -17.20
N LYS A 155 10.44 15.84 -18.40
CA LYS A 155 10.08 16.70 -19.53
C LYS A 155 8.59 17.01 -19.49
N ASN A 156 8.24 18.27 -19.26
CA ASN A 156 6.87 18.75 -19.31
C ASN A 156 6.74 19.99 -20.22
N PRO A 157 6.52 19.81 -21.53
CA PRO A 157 6.47 20.93 -22.47
C PRO A 157 5.34 21.94 -22.23
N SER A 158 4.23 21.53 -21.59
CA SER A 158 3.13 22.45 -21.29
C SER A 158 3.39 23.33 -20.07
N GLY A 159 4.31 22.93 -19.18
CA GLY A 159 4.54 23.59 -17.90
C GLY A 159 3.40 23.41 -16.88
N GLU A 160 2.35 22.68 -17.24
CA GLU A 160 1.17 22.42 -16.41
C GLU A 160 1.29 21.05 -15.74
N TRP A 161 1.01 21.01 -14.44
CA TRP A 161 1.06 19.80 -13.63
C TRP A 161 -0.32 19.46 -13.12
N HIS A 162 -0.77 18.25 -13.40
CA HIS A 162 -2.02 17.73 -12.89
C HIS A 162 -1.77 17.05 -11.55
N VAL A 163 -2.45 17.52 -10.52
CA VAL A 163 -2.31 16.99 -9.16
C VAL A 163 -3.60 16.32 -8.73
N GLY A 164 -3.44 15.16 -8.09
CA GLY A 164 -4.52 14.41 -7.49
C GLY A 164 -4.10 13.82 -6.16
N CYS A 165 -5.09 13.48 -5.33
CA CYS A 165 -4.85 12.84 -4.06
C CYS A 165 -5.79 11.65 -3.87
N LYS A 166 -5.29 10.60 -3.23
CA LYS A 166 -6.11 9.46 -2.81
C LYS A 166 -5.76 9.06 -1.39
N LEU A 167 -6.78 8.69 -0.61
CA LEU A 167 -6.53 8.20 0.73
C LEU A 167 -5.88 6.83 0.65
N VAL A 168 -4.79 6.64 1.39
CA VAL A 168 -4.06 5.36 1.35
C VAL A 168 -4.94 4.17 1.77
N TYR A 169 -5.92 4.41 2.64
CA TYR A 169 -6.85 3.37 3.10
C TYR A 169 -7.83 2.90 2.02
N GLU A 170 -8.05 3.69 0.97
CA GLU A 170 -8.85 3.27 -0.18
C GLU A 170 -8.08 2.33 -1.11
N LEU A 171 -6.74 2.35 -1.04
CA LEU A 171 -5.87 1.46 -1.82
C LEU A 171 -5.59 0.14 -1.11
N PHE A 172 -5.85 0.06 0.19
CA PHE A 172 -5.53 -1.08 1.03
C PHE A 172 -6.72 -2.02 1.17
N THR A 173 -6.43 -3.31 1.31
CA THR A 173 -7.44 -4.28 1.74
C THR A 173 -7.93 -3.97 3.15
N ASP A 174 -9.14 -4.41 3.50
CA ASP A 174 -9.72 -4.19 4.84
C ASP A 174 -8.84 -4.74 5.97
N THR A 175 -8.19 -5.88 5.73
CA THR A 175 -7.26 -6.51 6.68
C THR A 175 -6.03 -5.65 6.90
N LEU A 176 -5.43 -5.11 5.83
CA LEU A 176 -4.28 -4.22 5.92
C LEU A 176 -4.67 -2.89 6.56
N THR A 177 -5.80 -2.30 6.16
CA THR A 177 -6.34 -1.07 6.74
C THR A 177 -6.56 -1.21 8.23
N SER A 178 -7.18 -2.31 8.67
CA SER A 178 -7.42 -2.60 10.10
C SER A 178 -6.12 -2.71 10.87
N ARG A 179 -5.13 -3.44 10.33
CA ARG A 179 -3.81 -3.59 10.95
C ARG A 179 -3.09 -2.24 11.06
N VAL A 180 -3.03 -1.46 9.98
CA VAL A 180 -2.36 -0.15 9.96
C VAL A 180 -3.05 0.84 10.91
N LYS A 181 -4.38 0.85 10.98
CA LYS A 181 -5.14 1.67 11.95
C LYS A 181 -4.80 1.28 13.38
N LYS A 182 -4.78 -0.02 13.70
CA LYS A 182 -4.42 -0.53 15.04
C LYS A 182 -3.01 -0.10 15.45
N GLU A 183 -2.02 -0.29 14.57
CA GLU A 183 -0.63 0.09 14.86
C GLU A 183 -0.47 1.58 15.11
N ARG A 184 -1.15 2.43 14.34
CA ARG A 184 -1.12 3.89 14.54
C ARG A 184 -1.82 4.32 15.82
N LYS A 185 -2.91 3.64 16.18
CA LYS A 185 -3.67 3.95 17.39
C LYS A 185 -2.89 3.62 18.66
N ARG A 186 -2.02 2.60 18.64
CA ARG A 186 -1.27 2.09 19.81
C ARG A 186 -0.59 3.19 20.64
N ARG A 187 0.20 4.07 20.02
CA ARG A 187 0.90 5.17 20.72
C ARG A 187 -0.06 6.22 21.28
N TRP A 188 -1.18 6.43 20.61
CA TRP A 188 -2.21 7.36 21.07
C TRP A 188 -3.00 6.75 22.24
N ASP A 189 -3.35 5.47 22.17
CA ASP A 189 -4.04 4.74 23.24
C ASP A 189 -3.22 4.76 24.53
N GLU A 190 -1.89 4.57 24.45
CA GLU A 190 -0.98 4.68 25.61
C GLU A 190 -1.08 6.05 26.29
N LYS A 191 -0.88 7.14 25.52
CA LYS A 191 -0.96 8.50 26.05
C LYS A 191 -2.37 8.87 26.54
N ASN A 192 -3.40 8.39 25.85
CA ASN A 192 -4.78 8.62 26.23
C ASN A 192 -5.09 7.92 27.55
N GLN A 193 -4.57 6.71 27.77
CA GLN A 193 -4.73 5.97 29.02
C GLN A 193 -4.05 6.69 30.19
N GLU A 194 -2.85 7.25 29.98
CA GLU A 194 -2.17 8.09 30.98
C GLU A 194 -2.98 9.33 31.33
N ALA A 195 -3.51 10.03 30.32
CA ALA A 195 -4.35 11.22 30.52
C ALA A 195 -5.65 10.88 31.28
N ILE A 196 -6.28 9.75 30.98
CA ILE A 196 -7.46 9.26 31.69
C ILE A 196 -7.11 8.97 33.16
N ALA A 197 -6.00 8.28 33.43
CA ALA A 197 -5.58 7.96 34.79
C ALA A 197 -5.32 9.22 35.63
N GLU A 198 -4.69 10.24 35.04
CA GLU A 198 -4.47 11.53 35.71
C GLU A 198 -5.78 12.28 35.98
N ALA A 199 -6.71 12.30 35.02
CA ALA A 199 -8.02 12.92 35.21
C ALA A 199 -8.83 12.24 36.33
N VAL A 200 -8.80 10.90 36.39
CA VAL A 200 -9.46 10.12 37.45
C VAL A 200 -8.84 10.42 38.82
N LYS A 201 -7.52 10.58 38.89
CA LYS A 201 -6.83 10.94 40.14
C LYS A 201 -7.23 12.34 40.63
N GLN A 202 -7.36 13.30 39.73
CA GLN A 202 -7.81 14.65 40.08
C GLN A 202 -9.27 14.66 40.58
N LEU A 203 -10.13 13.84 39.97
CA LEU A 203 -11.51 13.66 40.43
C LEU A 203 -11.56 13.09 41.86
N ASP A 204 -10.81 12.03 42.15
CA ASP A 204 -10.74 11.42 43.49
C ASP A 204 -10.18 12.40 44.56
N GLN A 205 -9.20 13.23 44.18
CA GLN A 205 -8.70 14.28 45.07
C GLN A 205 -9.76 15.34 45.36
N PHE A 206 -10.51 15.75 44.34
CA PHE A 206 -11.60 16.70 44.49
C PHE A 206 -12.71 16.16 45.39
N ASP A 207 -13.13 14.90 45.18
CA ASP A 207 -14.17 14.25 45.98
C ASP A 207 -13.76 14.13 47.45
N LYS A 208 -12.48 13.81 47.74
CA LYS A 208 -11.96 13.80 49.12
C LYS A 208 -12.03 15.16 49.78
N VAL A 209 -11.65 16.22 49.07
CA VAL A 209 -11.74 17.59 49.57
C VAL A 209 -13.20 17.98 49.82
N LEU A 210 -14.10 17.62 48.91
CA LEU A 210 -15.54 17.86 49.07
C LEU A 210 -16.12 17.12 50.28
N HIS A 211 -15.80 15.84 50.45
CA HIS A 211 -16.23 15.05 51.60
C HIS A 211 -15.73 15.65 52.91
N HIS A 212 -14.44 16.01 52.97
CA HIS A 212 -13.87 16.66 54.15
C HIS A 212 -14.53 18.02 54.45
N LEU A 213 -14.89 18.81 53.43
CA LEU A 213 -15.60 20.08 53.62
C LEU A 213 -17.04 19.87 54.10
N CYS A 214 -17.75 18.86 53.59
CA CYS A 214 -19.08 18.50 54.07
C CYS A 214 -19.06 18.08 55.54
N ASP A 215 -18.09 17.28 55.96
CA ASP A 215 -17.96 16.83 57.36
C ASP A 215 -17.70 18.01 58.31
N TYR A 216 -16.97 19.04 57.86
CA TYR A 216 -16.71 20.26 58.64
C TYR A 216 -17.91 21.23 58.73
N PHE A 217 -18.82 21.22 57.75
CA PHE A 217 -19.99 22.11 57.72
C PHE A 217 -21.25 21.50 58.37
N LEU A 218 -21.24 20.20 58.66
CA LEU A 218 -22.34 19.46 59.31
C LEU A 218 -22.16 19.28 60.83
N GLN A 219 -21.08 19.82 61.42
CA GLN A 219 -20.88 19.99 62.87
C GLN A 219 -21.28 21.40 63.33
#